data_AF-A0A5U4F956-F1
#
_entry.id   AF-A0A5U4F956-F1
#
_cell.length_a   1.000
_cell.length_b   1.000
_cell.length_c   1.000
_cell.angle_alpha   90.00
_cell.angle_beta   90.00
_cell.angle_gamma   90.00
#
_symmetry.space_group_name_H-M   'P 1'
#
loop_
_entity.id
_entity.type
_entity.pdbx_description
1 polymer ?
#
loop_
_entity_poly.entity_id
_entity_poly.type
_entity_poly.pdbx_seq_one_letter_code
_entity_poly.pdbx_strand_id
1 'polypeptide(L)'
;MIQDAFVRLRAKQLYWQGYPPAEIARLMGISQNTIYSWKKRDEWDETPPVARVTQSIDARLVQLTGKPDKTGGDFKEIDLLARQLKKL
;
A
#
# COMPACT_ATOMS: atom_id res chain seq x y z
N MET A 1 -6.66 -17.77 -3.35
CA MET A 1 -5.24 -18.19 -3.33
C MET A 1 -4.39 -17.06 -2.76
N ILE A 2 -3.20 -17.33 -2.21
CA ILE A 2 -2.28 -16.30 -1.68
C ILE A 2 -1.98 -15.19 -2.71
N GLN A 3 -1.97 -15.55 -4.00
CA GLN A 3 -1.83 -14.63 -5.13
C GLN A 3 -2.89 -13.51 -5.14
N ASP A 4 -4.15 -13.81 -4.80
CA ASP A 4 -5.25 -12.85 -4.91
C ASP A 4 -5.14 -11.70 -3.89
N ALA A 5 -4.64 -12.00 -2.70
CA ALA A 5 -4.50 -11.01 -1.62
C ALA A 5 -3.43 -9.96 -1.95
N PHE A 6 -2.27 -10.39 -2.46
CA PHE A 6 -1.19 -9.50 -2.87
C PHE A 6 -1.62 -8.60 -4.04
N VAL A 7 -2.28 -9.20 -5.02
CA VAL A 7 -2.79 -8.49 -6.20
C VAL A 7 -3.82 -7.43 -5.79
N ARG A 8 -4.78 -7.78 -4.92
CA ARG A 8 -5.79 -6.84 -4.42
C ARG A 8 -5.18 -5.70 -3.62
N LEU A 9 -4.20 -5.99 -2.76
CA LEU A 9 -3.48 -4.96 -2.00
C LEU A 9 -2.73 -4.01 -2.93
N ARG A 10 -2.06 -4.53 -3.95
CA ARG A 10 -1.34 -3.69 -4.92
C ARG A 10 -2.28 -2.78 -5.70
N ALA A 11 -3.45 -3.27 -6.09
CA ALA A 11 -4.49 -2.45 -6.73
C ALA A 11 -4.97 -1.31 -5.82
N LYS A 12 -5.19 -1.61 -4.53
CA LYS A 12 -5.58 -0.61 -3.51
C LYS A 12 -4.51 0.47 -3.33
N GLN A 13 -3.24 0.10 -3.31
CA GLN A 13 -2.12 1.04 -3.22
C GLN A 13 -2.04 1.97 -4.45
N LEU A 14 -2.19 1.44 -5.66
CA LEU A 14 -2.22 2.27 -6.87
C LEU A 14 -3.42 3.23 -6.86
N TYR A 15 -4.57 2.79 -6.35
CA TYR A 15 -5.72 3.69 -6.20
C TYR A 15 -5.40 4.88 -5.29
N TRP A 16 -4.77 4.63 -4.14
CA TRP A 16 -4.37 5.71 -3.23
C TRP A 16 -3.25 6.60 -3.74
N GLN A 17 -2.49 6.17 -4.76
CA GLN A 17 -1.56 7.01 -5.51
C GLN A 17 -2.26 7.92 -6.53
N GLY A 18 -3.59 7.81 -6.69
CA GLY A 18 -4.39 8.66 -7.58
C GLY A 18 -4.68 8.03 -8.94
N TYR A 19 -4.30 6.78 -9.19
CA TYR A 19 -4.62 6.11 -10.45
C TYR A 19 -6.11 5.77 -10.51
N PRO A 20 -6.82 6.08 -11.62
CA PRO A 20 -8.21 5.68 -11.77
C PRO A 20 -8.33 4.16 -11.98
N PRO A 21 -9.47 3.52 -11.62
CA PRO A 21 -9.65 2.07 -11.77
C PRO A 21 -9.38 1.51 -13.17
N ALA A 22 -9.64 2.28 -14.23
CA ALA A 22 -9.33 1.89 -15.61
C ALA A 22 -7.82 1.74 -15.86
N GLU A 23 -7.02 2.65 -15.32
CA GLU A 23 -5.58 2.64 -15.49
C GLU A 23 -4.92 1.55 -14.63
N ILE A 24 -5.44 1.32 -13.42
CA ILE A 24 -5.03 0.21 -12.57
C ILE A 24 -5.28 -1.13 -13.27
N ALA A 25 -6.45 -1.30 -13.87
CA ALA A 25 -6.81 -2.48 -14.64
C ALA A 25 -5.81 -2.74 -15.77
N ARG A 26 -5.44 -1.70 -16.53
CA ARG A 26 -4.44 -1.76 -17.60
C ARG A 26 -3.06 -2.13 -17.09
N LEU A 27 -2.57 -1.48 -16.02
CA LEU A 27 -1.24 -1.71 -15.45
C LEU A 27 -1.08 -3.10 -14.85
N MET A 28 -2.16 -3.68 -14.31
CA MET A 28 -2.11 -4.95 -13.59
C MET A 28 -2.58 -6.15 -14.43
N GLY A 29 -3.16 -5.92 -15.62
CA GLY A 29 -3.74 -6.99 -16.44
C GLY A 29 -4.99 -7.61 -15.81
N ILE A 30 -5.76 -6.83 -15.04
CA ILE A 30 -6.96 -7.29 -14.31
C ILE A 30 -8.18 -6.59 -14.88
N SER A 31 -9.33 -7.27 -14.92
CA SER A 31 -10.56 -6.63 -15.41
C SER A 31 -10.94 -5.41 -14.57
N GLN A 32 -11.38 -4.33 -15.24
CA GLN A 32 -11.83 -3.11 -14.58
C GLN A 32 -13.01 -3.38 -13.61
N ASN A 33 -13.90 -4.31 -13.95
CA ASN A 33 -15.01 -4.75 -13.08
C ASN A 33 -14.52 -5.35 -11.76
N THR A 34 -13.41 -6.10 -11.79
CA THR A 34 -12.78 -6.66 -10.60
C THR A 34 -12.25 -5.54 -9.70
N ILE A 35 -11.59 -4.53 -10.27
CA ILE A 35 -11.07 -3.38 -9.51
C ILE A 35 -12.22 -2.60 -8.86
N TYR A 36 -13.29 -2.29 -9.60
CA TYR A 36 -14.47 -1.62 -9.02
C TYR A 36 -15.13 -2.45 -7.93
N SER A 37 -15.22 -3.77 -8.11
CA SER A 37 -15.78 -4.68 -7.11
C SER A 37 -14.97 -4.66 -5.81
N TRP A 38 -13.63 -4.63 -5.89
CA TRP A 38 -12.78 -4.51 -4.70
C TRP A 38 -12.88 -3.13 -4.05
N LYS A 39 -12.84 -2.06 -4.86
CA LYS A 39 -13.01 -0.68 -4.39
C LYS A 39 -14.29 -0.49 -3.59
N LYS A 40 -15.39 -1.05 -4.09
CA LYS A 40 -16.70 -1.01 -3.41
C LYS A 40 -16.70 -1.88 -2.16
N ARG A 41 -16.20 -3.12 -2.24
CA ARG A 41 -16.26 -4.08 -1.13
C ARG A 41 -15.41 -3.70 0.07
N ASP A 42 -14.23 -3.12 -0.15
CA ASP A 42 -13.34 -2.67 0.94
C ASP A 42 -13.36 -1.15 1.15
N GLU A 43 -14.36 -0.47 0.58
CA GLU A 43 -14.64 0.95 0.83
C GLU A 43 -13.39 1.83 0.69
N TRP A 44 -12.69 1.72 -0.44
CA TRP A 44 -11.38 2.39 -0.60
C TRP A 44 -11.49 3.92 -0.51
N ASP A 45 -12.63 4.49 -0.91
CA ASP A 45 -12.92 5.92 -0.84
C ASP A 45 -13.03 6.40 0.61
N GLU A 46 -13.70 5.61 1.44
CA GLU A 46 -13.98 5.91 2.83
C GLU A 46 -12.77 5.69 3.73
N THR A 47 -11.70 5.09 3.23
CA THR A 47 -10.49 4.89 4.03
C THR A 47 -9.90 6.25 4.42
N PRO A 48 -9.78 6.59 5.72
CA PRO A 48 -9.25 7.88 6.15
C PRO A 48 -7.79 8.09 5.70
N PRO A 49 -7.35 9.33 5.37
CA PRO A 49 -5.97 9.58 4.96
C PRO A 49 -4.93 9.05 5.95
N VAL A 50 -5.17 9.21 7.26
CA VAL A 50 -4.30 8.68 8.31
C VAL A 50 -4.12 7.16 8.21
N ALA A 51 -5.19 6.41 7.94
CA ALA A 51 -5.13 4.96 7.79
C ALA A 51 -4.33 4.55 6.54
N ARG A 52 -4.45 5.29 5.44
CA ARG A 52 -3.68 5.06 4.20
C ARG A 52 -2.18 5.27 4.44
N VAL A 53 -1.84 6.37 5.12
CA VAL A 53 -0.45 6.71 5.47
C VAL A 53 0.12 5.67 6.43
N THR A 54 -0.59 5.32 7.50
CA THR A 54 -0.18 4.31 8.47
C THR A 54 0.09 2.97 7.81
N GLN A 55 -0.81 2.48 6.94
CA GLN A 55 -0.59 1.22 6.22
C GLN A 55 0.64 1.28 5.30
N SER A 56 0.89 2.41 4.66
CA SER A 56 2.05 2.58 3.78
C SER A 56 3.37 2.62 4.56
N ILE A 57 3.37 3.30 5.71
CA ILE A 57 4.52 3.33 6.63
C ILE A 57 4.81 1.94 7.19
N ASP A 58 3.78 1.22 7.66
CA ASP A 58 3.91 -0.14 8.18
C ASP A 58 4.53 -1.09 7.14
N ALA A 59 3.98 -1.10 5.92
CA ALA A 59 4.51 -1.93 4.83
C ALA A 59 5.98 -1.63 4.52
N ARG A 60 6.39 -0.35 4.56
CA ARG A 60 7.78 0.05 4.33
C ARG A 60 8.69 -0.37 5.49
N LEU A 61 8.24 -0.24 6.73
CA LEU A 61 8.97 -0.71 7.91
C LEU A 61 9.21 -2.23 7.87
N VAL A 62 8.22 -3.03 7.47
CA VAL A 62 8.38 -4.49 7.31
C VAL A 62 9.47 -4.81 6.28
N GLN A 63 9.49 -4.12 5.13
CA GLN A 63 10.53 -4.31 4.11
C GLN A 63 11.93 -3.94 4.63
N LEU A 64 12.07 -2.78 5.28
CA LEU A 64 13.35 -2.30 5.78
C LEU A 64 13.89 -3.19 6.90
N THR A 65 13.03 -3.62 7.82
CA THR A 65 13.42 -4.49 8.94
C THR A 65 13.78 -5.90 8.48
N GLY A 66 13.13 -6.41 7.43
CA GLY A 66 13.45 -7.70 6.80
C GLY A 66 14.70 -7.71 5.91
N LYS A 67 15.29 -6.55 5.57
CA LYS A 67 16.49 -6.48 4.73
C LYS A 67 17.69 -7.17 5.41
N PRO A 68 18.41 -8.10 4.75
CA PRO A 68 19.52 -8.84 5.36
C PRO A 68 20.70 -7.91 5.69
N ASP A 69 21.18 -7.14 4.71
CA ASP A 69 22.28 -6.19 4.88
C ASP A 69 21.75 -4.75 4.92
N LYS A 70 21.60 -4.23 6.14
CA LYS A 70 21.12 -2.85 6.36
C LYS A 70 22.28 -1.87 6.30
N THR A 71 22.06 -0.77 5.59
CA THR A 71 22.95 0.39 5.53
C THR A 71 22.58 1.41 6.60
N GLY A 72 23.47 2.36 6.88
CA GLY A 72 23.15 3.50 7.76
C GLY A 72 21.93 4.30 7.28
N GLY A 73 21.71 4.36 5.96
CA GLY A 73 20.52 4.98 5.36
C GLY A 73 19.23 4.24 5.73
N ASP A 74 19.24 2.90 5.70
CA ASP A 74 18.08 2.08 6.07
C ASP A 74 17.71 2.28 7.55
N PHE A 75 18.71 2.31 8.45
CA PHE A 75 18.46 2.57 9.88
C PHE A 75 17.86 3.95 10.12
N LYS A 76 18.34 4.97 9.40
CA LYS A 76 17.79 6.34 9.47
C LYS A 76 16.35 6.39 8.95
N GLU A 77 16.05 5.69 7.86
CA GLU A 77 14.69 5.61 7.31
C GLU A 77 13.73 4.93 8.30
N ILE A 78 14.13 3.79 8.88
CA ILE A 78 13.35 3.10 9.92
C ILE A 78 13.02 4.03 11.09
N ASP A 79 14.02 4.74 11.61
CA ASP A 79 13.86 5.65 12.74
C ASP A 79 12.92 6.84 12.40
N LEU A 80 13.07 7.44 11.22
CA LEU A 80 12.18 8.51 10.76
C LEU A 80 10.73 8.04 10.61
N LEU A 81 10.52 6.88 9.97
CA LEU A 81 9.20 6.29 9.77
C LEU A 81 8.54 5.89 11.09
N ALA A 82 9.29 5.28 12.01
CA ALA A 82 8.79 4.91 13.33
C ALA A 82 8.40 6.14 14.17
N ARG A 83 9.13 7.25 14.07
CA ARG A 83 8.73 8.53 14.71
C ARG A 83 7.49 9.12 14.08
N GLN A 84 7.35 9.05 12.76
CA GLN A 84 6.16 9.54 12.07
C GLN A 84 4.92 8.75 12.54
N LEU A 85 5.03 7.44 12.66
CA LEU A 85 3.94 6.58 13.12
C LEU A 85 3.45 6.94 14.54
N LYS A 86 4.35 7.36 15.44
CA LYS A 86 4.00 7.81 16.79
C LYS A 86 3.25 9.15 16.85
N LYS A 87 3.26 9.92 15.74
CA LYS A 87 2.63 11.24 15.64
C LYS A 87 1.28 11.23 14.92
N LEU A 88 0.93 10.11 14.29
CA LEU A 88 -0.35 9.88 13.63
C LEU A 88 -1.37 9.37 14.65
#